data_AF-A0A1B2YTD2-F1
#
_entry.id   AF-A0A1B2YTD2-F1
#
_cell.length_a   1.000
_cell.length_b   1.000
_cell.length_c   1.000
_cell.angle_alpha   90.00
_cell.angle_beta   90.00
_cell.angle_gamma   90.00
#
_symmetry.space_group_name_H-M   'P 1'
#
loop_
_entity.id
_entity.type
_entity.pdbx_description
1 polymer ?
#
loop_
_entity_poly.entity_id
_entity_poly.type
_entity_poly.pdbx_seq_one_letter_code
_entity_poly.pdbx_strand_id
1 'polypeptide(L)'
;MGLFRREIERAPCTVEISHKFESLHAHVRFNNGAVVEPGDEVQVQGPEIMAPFGEIVREDREAIILRASAVERLWTRLFGDLEVMELCEFSFSEEVKL
;
A
#
# COMPACT_ATOMS: atom_id res chain seq x y z
N MET A 1 -8.18 9.17 17.94
CA MET A 1 -8.14 7.72 18.20
C MET A 1 -8.93 7.32 19.43
N GLY A 2 -10.11 6.75 19.22
CA GLY A 2 -10.88 6.10 20.28
C GLY A 2 -10.24 4.79 20.76
N LEU A 3 -10.52 4.40 22.00
CA LEU A 3 -9.98 3.18 22.61
C LEU A 3 -10.38 1.90 21.84
N PHE A 4 -11.61 1.88 21.33
CA PHE A 4 -12.21 0.74 20.61
C PHE A 4 -12.84 1.11 19.26
N ARG A 5 -12.79 2.40 18.87
CA ARG A 5 -13.48 2.91 17.68
C ARG A 5 -12.46 3.21 16.59
N ARG A 6 -12.66 2.60 15.41
CA ARG A 6 -11.95 2.97 14.18
C ARG A 6 -12.36 4.36 13.71
N GLU A 7 -11.40 5.11 13.20
CA GLU A 7 -11.62 6.43 12.61
C GLU A 7 -11.39 6.35 11.09
N ILE A 8 -12.17 7.11 10.32
CA ILE A 8 -12.04 7.16 8.86
C ILE A 8 -11.42 8.50 8.51
N GLU A 9 -10.29 8.46 7.82
CA GLU A 9 -9.58 9.63 7.33
C GLU A 9 -9.52 9.60 5.80
N ARG A 10 -9.70 10.76 5.18
CA ARG A 10 -9.53 10.94 3.73
C ARG A 10 -8.23 11.67 3.46
N ALA A 11 -7.38 11.09 2.63
CA ALA A 11 -6.07 11.66 2.31
C ALA A 11 -5.90 11.72 0.79
N PRO A 12 -5.56 12.89 0.21
CA PRO A 12 -5.14 12.96 -1.19
C PRO A 12 -3.83 12.19 -1.36
N CYS A 13 -3.73 11.39 -2.42
CA CYS A 13 -2.53 10.60 -2.72
C CYS A 13 -2.20 10.62 -4.21
N THR A 14 -0.93 10.40 -4.53
CA THR A 14 -0.47 10.13 -5.89
C THR A 14 -0.09 8.67 -5.96
N VAL A 15 -0.67 7.95 -6.93
CA VAL A 15 -0.34 6.55 -7.21
C VAL A 15 0.58 6.52 -8.42
N GLU A 16 1.74 5.88 -8.26
CA GLU A 16 2.69 5.62 -9.34
C GLU A 16 2.71 4.12 -9.61
N ILE A 17 2.40 3.74 -10.84
CA ILE A 17 2.50 2.35 -11.30
C ILE A 17 3.56 2.29 -12.39
N SER A 18 4.60 1.50 -12.14
CA SER A 18 5.64 1.20 -13.10
C SER A 18 5.43 -0.21 -13.63
N HIS A 19 5.38 -0.35 -14.95
CA HIS A 19 5.39 -1.64 -15.62
C HIS A 19 6.52 -1.65 -16.64
N LYS A 20 7.77 -1.63 -16.16
CA LYS A 20 8.97 -1.61 -16.97
C LYS A 20 9.78 -2.88 -16.75
N PHE A 21 10.69 -3.14 -17.68
CA PHE A 21 11.63 -4.25 -17.54
C PHE A 21 12.50 -4.09 -16.29
N GLU A 22 12.94 -2.87 -15.99
CA GLU A 22 13.80 -2.57 -14.85
C GLU A 22 13.03 -2.50 -13.53
N SER A 23 11.72 -2.24 -13.55
CA SER A 23 10.90 -2.08 -12.34
C SER A 23 9.41 -2.34 -12.56
N LEU A 24 8.86 -3.25 -11.76
CA LEU A 24 7.43 -3.54 -11.65
C LEU A 24 6.95 -3.23 -10.24
N HIS A 25 6.28 -2.09 -10.05
CA HIS A 25 5.81 -1.65 -8.72
C HIS A 25 4.57 -0.78 -8.79
N ALA A 26 3.86 -0.73 -7.66
CA ALA A 26 2.77 0.21 -7.41
C ALA A 26 3.04 0.94 -6.09
N HIS A 27 3.39 2.22 -6.17
CA HIS A 27 3.70 3.06 -5.02
C HIS A 27 2.60 4.09 -4.79
N VAL A 28 2.17 4.22 -3.55
CA VAL A 28 1.22 5.24 -3.11
C VAL A 28 1.95 6.25 -2.25
N ARG A 29 1.83 7.52 -2.59
CA ARG A 29 2.37 8.65 -1.81
C ARG A 29 1.23 9.52 -1.32
N PHE A 30 1.14 9.76 -0.02
CA PHE A 30 0.17 10.70 0.54
C PHE A 30 0.66 12.14 0.40
N ASN A 31 -0.16 13.00 -0.18
CA ASN A 31 0.20 14.38 -0.51
C ASN A 31 -0.02 15.35 0.66
N ASN A 32 -0.80 14.92 1.66
CA ASN A 32 -1.04 15.68 2.90
C ASN A 32 -0.08 15.30 4.05
N GLY A 33 0.90 14.42 3.81
CA GLY A 33 1.82 13.93 4.85
C GLY A 33 1.19 12.94 5.83
N ALA A 34 0.05 12.32 5.49
CA ALA A 34 -0.53 11.26 6.29
C ALA A 34 0.47 10.10 6.45
N VAL A 35 0.71 9.69 7.69
CA VAL A 35 1.55 8.54 8.04
C VAL A 35 0.63 7.36 8.35
N VAL A 36 0.92 6.20 7.78
CA VAL A 36 0.19 4.94 8.05
C VAL A 36 0.87 4.24 9.22
N GLU A 37 0.10 3.80 10.19
CA GLU A 37 0.59 3.08 11.36
C GLU A 37 0.13 1.60 11.34
N PRO A 38 0.74 0.72 12.14
CA PRO A 38 0.33 -0.68 12.21
C PRO A 38 -1.16 -0.84 12.51
N GLY A 39 -1.80 -1.71 11.73
CA GLY A 39 -3.24 -1.99 11.80
C GLY A 39 -4.13 -1.01 11.02
N ASP A 40 -3.59 0.10 10.51
CA ASP A 40 -4.35 0.98 9.63
C ASP A 40 -4.52 0.32 8.24
N GLU A 41 -5.70 0.45 7.66
CA GLU A 41 -5.99 -0.05 6.31
C GLU A 41 -6.12 1.12 5.33
N VAL A 42 -5.54 0.99 4.14
CA VAL A 42 -5.54 2.04 3.11
C VAL A 42 -6.24 1.54 1.87
N GLN A 43 -7.26 2.27 1.44
CA GLN A 43 -7.98 2.00 0.20
C GLN A 43 -7.92 3.20 -0.74
N VAL A 44 -7.18 3.07 -1.84
CA VAL A 44 -7.18 4.05 -2.93
C VAL A 44 -8.54 3.99 -3.64
N GLN A 45 -9.14 5.15 -3.85
CA GLN A 45 -10.45 5.28 -4.50
C GLN A 45 -10.30 5.47 -5.99
N GLY A 46 -11.19 4.83 -6.75
CA GLY A 46 -11.30 4.97 -8.20
C GLY A 46 -11.31 3.63 -8.93
N PRO A 47 -11.47 3.67 -10.26
CA PRO A 47 -11.24 2.50 -11.11
C PRO A 47 -9.80 2.02 -11.05
N GLU A 48 -9.58 0.80 -11.55
CA GLU A 48 -8.27 0.21 -11.74
C GLU A 48 -7.34 1.12 -12.58
N ILE A 49 -6.08 1.17 -12.17
CA ILE A 49 -5.02 1.90 -12.88
C ILE A 49 -4.13 0.84 -13.53
N MET A 50 -4.02 0.87 -14.85
CA MET A 50 -3.21 -0.07 -15.62
C MET A 50 -2.09 0.67 -16.33
N ALA A 51 -0.84 0.29 -16.06
CA ALA A 51 0.31 0.75 -16.81
C ALA A 51 0.64 -0.26 -17.93
N PRO A 52 0.62 0.14 -19.21
CA PRO A 52 1.14 -0.68 -20.30
C PRO A 52 2.62 -1.02 -20.08
N PHE A 53 3.06 -2.15 -20.64
CA PHE A 53 4.47 -2.54 -20.56
C PHE A 53 5.36 -1.47 -21.23
N GLY A 54 6.42 -1.06 -20.54
CA GLY A 54 7.34 0.00 -20.92
C GLY A 54 7.01 1.38 -20.32
N GLU A 55 5.86 1.54 -19.66
CA GLU A 55 5.38 2.83 -19.18
C GLU A 55 5.36 2.97 -17.65
N ILE A 56 5.33 4.23 -17.19
CA ILE A 56 5.05 4.61 -15.81
C ILE A 56 3.85 5.54 -15.84
N VAL A 57 2.78 5.15 -15.16
CA VAL A 57 1.57 5.94 -15.01
C VAL A 57 1.55 6.57 -13.63
N ARG A 58 1.23 7.87 -13.57
CA ARG A 58 1.04 8.61 -12.32
C ARG A 58 -0.32 9.26 -12.31
N GLU A 59 -1.08 9.02 -11.26
CA GLU A 59 -2.41 9.61 -11.10
C GLU A 59 -2.64 10.12 -9.69
N ASP A 60 -3.27 11.28 -9.59
CA ASP A 60 -3.72 11.83 -8.33
C ASP A 60 -5.11 11.28 -7.99
N ARG A 61 -5.21 10.67 -6.81
CA ARG A 61 -6.39 9.97 -6.30
C ARG A 61 -6.68 10.40 -4.86
N GLU A 62 -7.82 9.96 -4.33
CA GLU A 62 -8.13 10.05 -2.91
C GLU A 62 -7.98 8.66 -2.29
N ALA A 63 -7.36 8.56 -1.13
CA ALA A 63 -7.31 7.35 -0.34
C ALA A 63 -8.17 7.49 0.92
N ILE A 64 -8.85 6.42 1.29
CA ILE A 64 -9.51 6.28 2.58
C ILE A 64 -8.58 5.48 3.48
N ILE A 65 -8.21 6.06 4.60
CA ILE A 65 -7.42 5.42 5.65
C ILE A 65 -8.37 5.06 6.78
N LEU A 66 -8.53 3.77 7.04
CA LEU A 66 -9.25 3.24 8.19
C LEU A 66 -8.24 3.09 9.33
N ARG A 67 -8.28 4.02 10.28
CA ARG A 67 -7.39 4.05 11.43
C ARG A 67 -7.76 2.95 12.42
N ALA A 68 -6.78 2.14 12.81
CA ALA A 68 -6.95 1.11 13.84
C ALA A 68 -7.39 1.72 15.17
N SER A 69 -8.14 1.00 15.99
CA SER A 69 -8.34 1.42 17.39
C SER A 69 -7.05 1.29 18.20
N ALA A 70 -6.96 1.98 19.34
CA ALA A 70 -5.77 1.92 20.19
C ALA A 70 -5.44 0.49 20.67
N VAL A 71 -6.47 -0.31 20.98
CA VAL A 71 -6.30 -1.70 21.40
C VAL A 71 -5.83 -2.58 20.24
N GLU A 72 -6.44 -2.43 19.05
CA GLU A 72 -6.01 -3.16 17.85
C GLU A 72 -4.57 -2.85 17.50
N ARG A 73 -4.18 -1.57 17.52
CA ARG A 73 -2.81 -1.17 17.25
C ARG A 73 -1.81 -1.74 18.26
N LEU A 74 -2.16 -1.74 19.55
CA LEU A 74 -1.32 -2.37 20.57
C LEU A 74 -1.19 -3.86 20.31
N TRP A 75 -2.29 -4.54 19.97
CA TRP A 75 -2.28 -5.96 19.62
C TRP A 75 -1.41 -6.23 18.38
N THR A 76 -1.59 -5.48 17.29
CA THR A 76 -0.77 -5.59 16.07
C THR A 76 0.71 -5.35 16.35
N ARG A 77 1.07 -4.42 17.24
CA ARG A 77 2.47 -4.21 17.62
C ARG A 77 3.04 -5.34 18.49
N LEU A 78 2.22 -5.97 19.33
CA LEU A 78 2.67 -7.04 20.22
C LEU A 78 2.79 -8.39 19.51
N PHE A 79 1.92 -8.65 18.53
CA PHE A 79 1.83 -9.96 17.86
C PHE A 79 2.18 -9.91 16.38
N GLY A 80 2.34 -8.74 15.77
CA GLY A 80 2.69 -8.60 14.34
C GLY A 80 4.04 -9.21 13.99
N ASP A 81 5.00 -9.19 14.91
CA ASP A 81 6.32 -9.82 14.72
C ASP A 81 6.27 -11.37 14.70
N LEU A 82 5.15 -11.98 15.12
CA LEU A 82 4.94 -13.43 15.08
C LEU A 82 4.32 -13.89 13.74
N GLU A 83 3.74 -12.98 12.97
CA GLU A 83 3.22 -13.25 11.63
C GLU A 83 4.37 -13.06 10.64
N VAL A 84 5.00 -14.17 10.25
CA VAL A 84 6.15 -14.25 9.33
C VAL A 84 5.95 -13.29 8.14
N MET A 85 6.64 -12.14 8.18
CA MET A 85 6.68 -11.16 7.10
C MET A 85 7.82 -11.49 6.12
N GLU A 86 7.86 -12.71 5.58
CA GLU A 86 8.72 -12.94 4.43
C GLU A 86 8.22 -12.07 3.27
N LEU A 87 9.06 -11.14 2.84
CA LEU A 87 8.91 -10.47 1.57
C LEU A 87 9.08 -11.57 0.50
N CYS A 88 7.98 -12.10 -0.04
CA CYS A 88 8.06 -13.04 -1.16
C CYS A 88 8.57 -12.28 -2.39
N GLU A 89 9.89 -12.13 -2.49
CA GLU A 89 10.58 -11.61 -3.66
C GLU A 89 10.56 -12.71 -4.73
N PHE A 90 9.52 -12.73 -5.56
CA PHE A 90 9.49 -13.56 -6.75
C PHE A 90 10.47 -12.98 -7.77
N SER A 91 11.74 -13.37 -7.68
CA SER A 91 12.71 -13.18 -8.76
C SER A 91 12.29 -13.99 -9.98
N PHE A 92 11.85 -13.31 -11.04
CA PHE A 92 11.63 -13.94 -12.33
C PHE A 92 12.99 -14.22 -12.98
N SER A 93 13.46 -15.46 -12.88
CA SER A 93 14.54 -15.93 -13.74
C SER A 93 13.94 -16.21 -15.12
N GLU A 94 14.40 -15.51 -16.16
CA GLU A 94 14.03 -15.80 -17.54
C GLU A 94 14.32 -17.26 -17.88
N GLU A 95 13.30 -18.04 -18.21
CA GLU A 95 13.48 -19.34 -18.86
C GLU A 95 13.85 -19.07 -20.33
N VAL A 96 15.14 -18.97 -20.62
CA VAL A 96 15.66 -18.94 -21.98
C VAL A 96 15.33 -20.30 -22.63
N LYS A 97 14.32 -20.33 -23.50
CA LYS A 97 14.09 -21.46 -24.41
C LYS A 97 14.83 -21.18 -25.73
N LEU A 98 15.84 -22.02 -25.97
CA LEU A 98 16.56 -22.19 -27.24
C LEU A 98 15.63 -22.58 -28.39
#